data_AF-A0A1R1YJD6-F1
#
_entry.id   AF-A0A1R1YJD6-F1
#
_cell.length_a   1.000
_cell.length_b   1.000
_cell.length_c   1.000
_cell.angle_alpha   90.00
_cell.angle_beta   90.00
_cell.angle_gamma   90.00
#
_symmetry.space_group_name_H-M   'P 1'
#
loop_
_entity.id
_entity.type
_entity.pdbx_description
1 polymer ?
#
loop_
_entity_poly.entity_id
_entity_poly.type
_entity_poly.pdbx_seq_one_letter_code
_entity_poly.pdbx_strand_id
1 'polypeptide(L)'
;MVQLVIKELKPLGEINDVSALWYKDRNEYIPYGMKVLLRKNTIESELPLFLDHEDCRINIFYRGCKEACSYCKKDGHWKSECYTLKNVTSKKKLMNDMTKSSLKFSHPEQAMLGFSTPSASLTKHVT
;
A
#
# COMPACT_ATOMS: atom_id res chain seq x y z
N MET A 1 -15.26 -13.12 2.14
CA MET A 1 -15.13 -11.66 1.91
C MET A 1 -16.38 -11.00 1.34
N VAL A 2 -16.75 -11.20 0.07
CA VAL A 2 -17.92 -10.51 -0.53
C VAL A 2 -19.21 -10.76 0.27
N GLN A 3 -19.46 -12.03 0.64
CA GLN A 3 -20.64 -12.42 1.42
C GLN A 3 -20.70 -11.75 2.81
N LEU A 4 -19.54 -11.56 3.46
CA LEU A 4 -19.44 -10.84 4.73
C LEU A 4 -19.86 -9.38 4.54
N VAL A 5 -19.29 -8.69 3.54
CA VAL A 5 -19.61 -7.29 3.28
C VAL A 5 -21.10 -7.12 3.00
N ILE A 6 -21.70 -8.02 2.22
CA ILE A 6 -23.14 -8.01 1.95
C ILE A 6 -23.93 -8.21 3.25
N LYS A 7 -23.57 -9.20 4.08
CA LYS A 7 -24.24 -9.49 5.35
C LYS A 7 -24.23 -8.29 6.30
N GLU A 8 -23.09 -7.63 6.45
CA GLU A 8 -22.91 -6.50 7.37
C GLU A 8 -23.56 -5.20 6.87
N LEU A 9 -23.57 -4.96 5.55
CA LEU A 9 -24.13 -3.73 5.00
C LEU A 9 -25.64 -3.80 4.71
N LYS A 10 -26.20 -4.99 4.53
CA LYS A 10 -27.62 -5.20 4.23
C LYS A 10 -28.59 -4.61 5.29
N PRO A 11 -28.30 -4.62 6.60
CA PRO A 11 -29.12 -3.91 7.59
C PRO A 11 -29.13 -2.38 7.41
N LEU A 12 -28.06 -1.82 6.82
CA LEU A 12 -27.87 -0.37 6.68
C LEU A 12 -28.52 0.20 5.41
N GLY A 13 -28.85 -0.66 4.45
CA GLY A 13 -29.36 -0.22 3.15
C GLY A 13 -29.59 -1.32 2.14
N GLU A 14 -30.10 -0.90 0.98
CA GLU A 14 -30.22 -1.71 -0.22
C GLU A 14 -28.89 -1.71 -0.98
N ILE A 15 -28.33 -2.90 -1.22
CA ILE A 15 -27.10 -3.07 -1.99
C ILE A 15 -27.49 -3.22 -3.46
N ASN A 16 -27.11 -2.24 -4.28
CA ASN A 16 -27.42 -2.22 -5.71
C ASN A 16 -26.35 -2.93 -6.54
N ASP A 17 -25.08 -2.83 -6.13
CA ASP A 17 -23.97 -3.43 -6.87
C ASP A 17 -22.77 -3.71 -5.95
N VAL A 18 -22.00 -4.73 -6.30
CA VAL A 18 -20.72 -5.07 -5.66
C VAL A 18 -19.71 -5.43 -6.74
N SER A 19 -18.60 -4.69 -6.79
CA SER A 19 -17.47 -5.00 -7.66
C SER A 19 -16.23 -5.31 -6.82
N ALA A 20 -15.51 -6.36 -7.22
CA ALA A 20 -14.30 -6.80 -6.53
C ALA A 20 -13.30 -7.38 -7.54
N LEU A 21 -12.01 -7.20 -7.24
CA LEU A 21 -10.96 -7.81 -8.04
C LEU A 21 -10.85 -9.29 -7.70
N TRP A 22 -10.96 -10.15 -8.71
CA TRP A 22 -10.78 -11.59 -8.59
C TRP A 22 -9.32 -11.98 -8.82
N TYR A 23 -8.75 -12.74 -7.89
CA TYR A 23 -7.41 -13.29 -8.00
C TYR A 23 -7.47 -14.77 -8.37
N LYS A 24 -7.09 -15.07 -9.62
CA LYS A 24 -7.25 -16.42 -10.20
C LYS A 24 -6.45 -17.49 -9.46
N ASP A 25 -5.21 -17.20 -9.06
CA ASP A 25 -4.30 -18.22 -8.54
C ASP A 25 -4.71 -18.74 -7.16
N ARG A 26 -5.35 -17.91 -6.32
CA ARG A 26 -5.87 -18.31 -4.99
C ARG A 26 -7.38 -18.52 -4.98
N ASN A 27 -8.06 -18.36 -6.11
CA ASN A 27 -9.51 -18.48 -6.21
C ASN A 27 -10.27 -17.60 -5.18
N GLU A 28 -9.79 -16.37 -4.99
CA GLU A 28 -10.25 -15.46 -3.93
C GLU A 28 -10.51 -14.05 -4.45
N TYR A 29 -11.46 -13.35 -3.83
CA TYR A 29 -11.67 -11.92 -4.06
C TYR A 29 -10.76 -11.10 -3.16
N ILE A 30 -10.01 -10.18 -3.79
CA ILE A 30 -9.15 -9.26 -3.06
C ILE A 30 -10.05 -8.21 -2.37
N PRO A 31 -9.97 -8.08 -1.03
CA PRO A 31 -10.76 -7.09 -0.30
C PRO A 31 -10.31 -5.65 -0.63
N TYR A 32 -9.02 -5.47 -0.91
CA TYR A 32 -8.48 -4.19 -1.35
C TYR A 32 -9.02 -3.82 -2.74
N GLY A 33 -9.71 -2.69 -2.83
CA GLY A 33 -10.30 -2.20 -4.07
C GLY A 33 -11.73 -2.70 -4.33
N MET A 34 -12.31 -3.49 -3.42
CA MET A 34 -13.74 -3.81 -3.46
C MET A 34 -14.58 -2.53 -3.32
N LYS A 35 -15.60 -2.37 -4.16
CA LYS A 35 -16.55 -1.25 -4.11
C LYS A 35 -17.97 -1.78 -3.97
N VAL A 36 -18.75 -1.11 -3.14
CA VAL A 36 -20.16 -1.43 -2.92
C VAL A 36 -20.98 -0.19 -3.20
N LEU A 37 -21.99 -0.33 -4.06
CA LEU A 37 -23.01 0.69 -4.26
C LEU A 37 -24.17 0.39 -3.30
N LEU A 38 -24.24 1.16 -2.22
CA LEU A 38 -25.24 1.02 -1.17
C LEU A 38 -26.17 2.24 -1.17
N ARG A 39 -27.47 1.99 -1.25
CA ARG A 39 -28.51 2.99 -0.97
C ARG A 39 -28.88 2.88 0.51
N LYS A 40 -28.59 3.90 1.30
CA LYS A 40 -28.95 3.93 2.73
C LYS A 40 -30.46 3.89 2.93
N ASN A 41 -30.91 3.19 3.97
CA ASN A 41 -32.32 3.16 4.35
C ASN A 41 -32.80 4.51 4.90
N THR A 42 -31.96 5.17 5.70
CA THR A 42 -32.23 6.50 6.28
C THR A 42 -31.05 7.44 6.03
N ILE A 43 -31.31 8.73 5.84
CA ILE A 43 -30.26 9.74 5.57
C ILE A 43 -29.28 9.86 6.75
N GLU A 44 -29.80 9.72 7.97
CA GLU A 44 -29.04 9.87 9.22
C GLU A 44 -28.24 8.63 9.62
N SER A 45 -28.44 7.49 8.93
CA SER A 45 -27.68 6.27 9.24
C SER A 45 -26.18 6.48 8.98
N GLU A 46 -25.39 6.45 10.04
CA GLU A 46 -23.94 6.41 9.93
C GLU A 46 -23.52 5.03 9.42
N LEU A 47 -22.62 5.02 8.43
CA LEU A 47 -22.00 3.78 7.99
C LEU A 47 -20.81 3.48 8.88
N PRO A 48 -20.55 2.21 9.20
CA PRO A 48 -19.39 1.86 10.00
C PRO A 48 -18.09 2.22 9.25
N LEU A 49 -17.09 2.67 10.00
CA LEU A 49 -15.74 2.93 9.48
C LEU A 49 -14.94 1.64 9.28
N PHE A 50 -15.36 0.57 9.97
CA PHE A 50 -14.71 -0.72 9.93
C PHE A 50 -15.73 -1.86 9.90
N LEU A 51 -15.40 -2.93 9.18
CA LEU A 51 -16.06 -4.24 9.30
C LEU A 51 -15.11 -5.17 10.02
N ASP A 52 -15.58 -5.76 11.11
CA ASP A 52 -14.83 -6.72 11.90
C ASP A 52 -15.20 -8.14 11.43
N HIS A 53 -14.19 -8.96 11.12
CA HIS A 53 -14.37 -10.35 10.72
C HIS A 53 -13.20 -11.21 11.16
N GLU A 54 -13.46 -12.09 12.13
CA GLU A 54 -12.45 -12.99 12.71
C GLU A 54 -11.20 -12.19 13.11
N ASP A 55 -10.06 -12.49 12.49
CA ASP A 55 -8.78 -11.83 12.77
C ASP A 55 -8.52 -10.58 11.91
N CYS A 56 -9.51 -10.16 11.13
CA CYS A 56 -9.39 -9.09 10.14
C CYS A 56 -10.34 -7.92 10.41
N ARG A 57 -9.76 -6.71 10.44
CA ARG A 57 -10.52 -5.46 10.47
C ARG A 57 -10.38 -4.71 9.16
N ILE A 58 -11.47 -4.66 8.40
CA ILE A 58 -11.53 -4.07 7.06
C ILE A 58 -11.99 -2.63 7.23
N ASN A 59 -11.29 -1.68 6.62
CA ASN A 59 -11.69 -0.27 6.67
C ASN A 59 -12.63 0.05 5.51
N ILE A 60 -13.69 0.84 5.76
CA ILE A 60 -14.62 1.33 4.74
C ILE A 60 -14.37 2.83 4.54
N PHE A 61 -14.23 3.23 3.28
CA PHE A 61 -14.15 4.63 2.88
C PHE A 61 -15.36 5.03 2.06
N TYR A 62 -15.98 6.16 2.42
CA TYR A 62 -17.05 6.79 1.67
C TYR A 62 -16.93 8.32 1.80
N ARG A 63 -17.58 9.05 0.89
CA ARG A 63 -17.53 10.52 0.91
C ARG A 63 -18.16 11.04 2.21
N GLY A 64 -17.40 11.83 2.97
CA GLY A 64 -17.85 12.37 4.26
C GLY A 64 -17.72 11.37 5.43
N CYS A 65 -16.99 10.26 5.27
CA CYS A 65 -16.69 9.39 6.40
C CYS A 65 -15.79 10.10 7.41
N LYS A 66 -15.94 9.73 8.69
CA LYS A 66 -15.03 10.16 9.76
C LYS A 66 -13.63 9.59 9.51
N GLU A 67 -12.64 10.23 10.11
CA GLU A 67 -11.25 9.85 9.99
C GLU A 67 -10.97 8.47 10.60
N ALA A 68 -10.41 7.60 9.77
CA ALA A 68 -10.08 6.24 10.14
C ALA A 68 -8.79 5.78 9.45
N CYS A 69 -7.90 5.20 10.24
CA CYS A 69 -6.58 4.82 9.77
C CYS A 69 -6.57 3.40 9.21
N SER A 70 -6.32 3.29 7.90
CA SER A 70 -6.23 2.00 7.21
C SER A 70 -5.05 1.13 7.66
N TYR A 71 -4.03 1.72 8.32
CA TYR A 71 -2.81 1.04 8.76
C TYR A 71 -2.97 0.42 10.15
N CYS A 72 -3.21 1.24 11.18
CA CYS A 72 -3.34 0.76 12.56
C CYS A 72 -4.77 0.31 12.92
N LYS A 73 -5.73 0.46 12.00
CA LYS A 73 -7.13 0.02 12.15
C LYS A 73 -7.89 0.71 13.31
N LYS A 74 -7.54 1.97 13.59
CA LYS A 74 -8.19 2.82 14.60
C LYS A 74 -8.82 4.04 13.94
N ASP A 75 -9.90 4.52 14.53
CA ASP A 75 -10.55 5.80 14.23
C ASP A 75 -9.80 6.99 14.85
N GLY A 76 -10.21 8.21 14.51
CA GLY A 76 -9.68 9.46 15.09
C GLY A 76 -8.41 10.00 14.44
N HIS A 77 -7.92 9.40 13.34
CA HIS A 77 -6.85 9.98 12.54
C HIS A 77 -6.78 9.35 11.13
N TRP A 78 -6.21 10.11 10.19
CA TRP A 78 -5.89 9.59 8.86
C TRP A 78 -4.62 8.76 8.85
N LYS A 79 -4.45 7.91 7.84
CA LYS A 79 -3.22 7.12 7.65
C LYS A 79 -1.95 8.00 7.58
N SER A 80 -2.05 9.18 6.96
CA SER A 80 -0.97 10.19 6.88
C SER A 80 -0.50 10.68 8.25
N GLU A 81 -1.39 10.65 9.24
CA GLU A 81 -1.13 11.12 10.59
C GLU A 81 -0.78 9.99 11.56
N CYS A 82 -0.82 8.74 11.09
CA CYS A 82 -0.62 7.56 11.90
C CYS A 82 0.78 7.50 12.52
N TYR A 83 0.83 7.62 13.85
CA TYR A 83 2.08 7.57 14.63
C TYR A 83 2.82 6.24 14.45
N THR A 84 2.10 5.11 14.44
CA THR A 84 2.69 3.79 14.22
C THR A 84 3.41 3.70 12.87
N LEU A 85 2.78 4.24 11.81
CA LEU A 85 3.36 4.24 10.47
C LEU A 85 4.57 5.18 10.38
N LYS A 86 4.50 6.36 11.01
CA LYS A 86 5.61 7.32 11.08
C LYS A 86 6.84 6.69 11.74
N ASN A 87 6.66 5.98 12.86
CA ASN A 87 7.74 5.31 13.57
C ASN A 87 8.42 4.18 12.77
N VAL A 88 7.64 3.40 12.01
CA VAL A 88 8.21 2.36 11.13
C VAL A 88 8.98 3.00 9.97
N THR A 89 8.45 4.07 9.39
CA THR A 89 9.08 4.76 8.26
C THR A 89 10.37 5.47 8.68
N SER A 90 10.39 6.11 9.85
CA SER A 90 11.60 6.74 10.39
C SER A 90 12.68 5.72 10.72
N LYS A 91 12.33 4.58 11.33
CA LYS A 91 13.27 3.46 11.55
C LYS A 91 13.84 2.93 10.23
N LYS A 92 12.99 2.72 9.22
CA LYS A 92 13.45 2.25 7.89
C LYS A 92 14.38 3.26 7.21
N LYS A 93 14.11 4.56 7.35
CA LYS A 93 14.99 5.63 6.85
C LYS A 93 16.36 5.60 7.56
N LEU A 94 16.38 5.50 8.89
CA LEU A 94 17.61 5.38 9.68
C LEU A 94 18.45 4.16 9.26
N MET A 95 17.82 3.00 9.07
CA MET A 95 18.51 1.80 8.58
C MET A 95 19.09 2.01 7.17
N ASN A 96 18.30 2.57 6.25
CA ASN A 96 18.75 2.83 4.88
C ASN A 96 19.90 3.86 4.82
N ASP A 97 19.86 4.90 5.66
CA ASP A 97 20.93 5.90 5.76
C ASP A 97 22.22 5.27 6.31
N MET A 98 22.11 4.33 7.26
CA MET A 98 23.24 3.59 7.83
C MET A 98 23.84 2.56 6.85
N THR A 99 23.02 1.93 5.99
CA THR A 99 23.49 1.08 4.89
C THR A 99 24.15 1.91 3.79
N LYS A 100 23.64 3.13 3.52
CA LYS A 100 24.22 4.04 2.53
C LYS A 100 25.52 4.69 3.00
N SER A 101 25.69 4.92 4.30
CA SER A 101 26.93 5.46 4.88
C SER A 101 28.04 4.40 4.98
N SER A 102 27.69 3.15 5.29
CA SER A 102 28.66 2.03 5.33
C SER A 102 29.20 1.63 3.95
N LEU A 103 28.51 1.97 2.86
CA LEU A 103 29.00 1.80 1.48
C LEU A 103 29.93 2.93 0.99
N LYS A 104 30.16 3.99 1.77
CA LYS A 104 31.00 5.13 1.36
C LYS A 104 32.45 5.09 1.86
N PHE A 105 32.86 4.06 2.59
CA PHE A 105 34.24 3.90 3.05
C PHE A 105 34.91 2.69 2.40
N SER A 106 35.35 2.86 1.15
CA SER A 106 36.52 2.13 0.62
C SER A 106 36.94 2.72 -0.73
N HIS A 107 37.62 3.86 -0.69
CA HIS A 107 38.81 4.02 -1.53
C HIS A 107 39.76 5.08 -0.95
N PRO A 108 40.84 4.68 -0.26
CA PRO A 108 42.05 5.48 -0.21
C PRO A 108 42.81 5.31 -1.53
N GLU A 109 43.36 6.43 -1.96
CA GLU A 109 44.08 6.69 -3.20
C GLU A 109 45.47 5.98 -3.27
N GLN A 110 45.92 5.77 -4.51
CA GLN A 110 47.32 5.66 -5.02
C GLN A 110 48.03 4.29 -5.10
N ALA A 111 48.37 3.86 -6.34
CA ALA A 111 49.76 3.79 -6.82
C ALA A 111 49.84 3.30 -8.30
N MET A 112 50.76 3.90 -9.05
CA MET A 112 51.07 3.68 -10.47
C MET A 112 51.61 2.27 -10.75
N LEU A 113 51.09 1.58 -11.78
CA LEU A 113 51.83 0.59 -12.55
C LEU A 113 51.17 0.38 -13.91
N GLY A 114 51.87 0.81 -14.97
CA GLY A 114 51.36 0.85 -16.33
C GLY A 114 51.20 -0.52 -16.95
N PHE A 115 50.21 -0.67 -17.82
CA PHE A 115 50.21 -1.68 -18.88
C PHE A 115 49.48 -1.12 -20.11
N SER A 116 50.03 -1.52 -21.24
CA SER A 116 49.98 -0.94 -22.58
C SER A 116 48.59 -1.01 -23.22
N THR A 117 48.23 0.02 -23.97
CA THR A 117 47.09 0.04 -24.89
C THR A 117 47.30 -0.93 -26.06
N PRO A 118 46.21 -1.56 -26.53
CA PRO A 118 46.01 -1.70 -27.97
C PRO A 118 44.81 -0.89 -28.45
N SER A 119 45.03 -0.24 -29.58
CA SER A 119 44.14 0.65 -30.32
C SER A 119 42.85 -0.05 -30.78
N ALA A 120 41.71 0.64 -30.65
CA ALA A 120 40.43 0.20 -31.18
C ALA A 120 40.31 0.56 -32.67
N SER A 121 40.12 -0.45 -33.53
CA SER A 121 39.73 -0.25 -34.92
C SER A 121 38.22 0.00 -35.01
N LEU A 122 37.83 1.18 -35.50
CA LEU A 122 36.47 1.46 -35.94
C LEU A 122 36.12 0.59 -37.15
N THR A 123 34.97 -0.08 -37.11
CA THR A 123 34.27 -0.48 -38.34
C THR A 123 32.88 0.12 -38.30
N LYS A 124 32.66 1.13 -39.15
CA LYS A 124 31.35 1.69 -39.48
C LYS A 124 30.74 0.78 -40.55
N HIS A 125 29.50 0.33 -40.37
CA HIS A 125 28.66 -0.07 -41.49
C HIS A 125 27.23 0.45 -41.28
N VAL A 126 26.93 1.51 -42.02
CA VAL A 126 25.64 1.89 -42.60
C VAL A 126 26.03 2.11 -44.07
N THR A 127 25.53 1.40 -45.06
CA THR A 127 24.14 1.13 -45.46
C THR A 127 24.12 -0.17 -46.27
#